data_AF-A0A7S1AF99-F1
#
_entry.id   AF-A0A7S1AF99-F1
#
_cell.length_a   1.000
_cell.length_b   1.000
_cell.length_c   1.000
_cell.angle_alpha   90.00
_cell.angle_beta   90.00
_cell.angle_gamma   90.00
#
_symmetry.space_group_name_H-M   'P 1'
#
loop_
_entity.id
_entity.type
_entity.pdbx_description
1 polymer ?
#
loop_
_entity_poly.entity_id
_entity_poly.type
_entity_poly.pdbx_seq_one_letter_code
_entity_poly.pdbx_strand_id
1 'polypeptide(L)'
;PYTRYRIFTTRNTVFVFGLNKSDGNFSVLRIPIQQNLQEHLQLLDGEERFSTDFLDKRIAELHKSEGGMELICNASGIIGFIQFLQGYYLILITKHKKAGKLGHHHVLTLEKAQLVPLFVESGRGSRDER
;
A
#
# COMPACT_ATOMS: atom_id res chain seq x y z
N PRO A 1 0.66 9.48 13.72
CA PRO A 1 0.16 8.26 13.03
C PRO A 1 -0.10 8.56 11.56
N TYR A 2 0.00 7.58 10.66
CA TYR A 2 -0.29 7.81 9.24
C TYR A 2 -1.79 8.00 8.99
N THR A 3 -2.12 8.87 8.03
CA THR A 3 -3.50 9.29 7.73
C THR A 3 -3.89 9.04 6.27
N ARG A 4 -2.90 8.80 5.40
CA ARG A 4 -3.08 8.50 3.99
C ARG A 4 -1.96 7.58 3.55
N TYR A 5 -2.27 6.70 2.60
CA TYR A 5 -1.32 5.78 2.02
C TYR A 5 -1.36 5.86 0.50
N ARG A 6 -0.19 5.77 -0.15
CA ARG A 6 -0.06 5.61 -1.60
C ARG A 6 0.63 4.28 -1.87
N ILE A 7 -0.03 3.40 -2.61
CA ILE A 7 0.45 2.04 -2.84
C ILE A 7 0.89 1.94 -4.28
N PHE A 8 2.17 1.63 -4.45
CA PHE A 8 2.78 1.43 -5.75
C PHE A 8 3.26 0.00 -5.90
N THR A 9 3.41 -0.44 -7.14
CA THR A 9 3.99 -1.75 -7.46
C THR A 9 5.03 -1.61 -8.55
N THR A 10 5.99 -2.52 -8.49
CA THR A 10 6.99 -2.79 -9.51
C THR A 10 6.87 -4.27 -9.88
N ARG A 11 7.78 -4.76 -10.73
CA ARG A 11 7.81 -6.19 -11.07
C ARG A 11 7.93 -7.10 -9.85
N ASN A 12 8.67 -6.65 -8.82
CA ASN A 12 9.11 -7.51 -7.73
C ASN A 12 8.75 -6.97 -6.34
N THR A 13 8.18 -5.76 -6.23
CA THR A 13 7.96 -5.12 -4.93
C THR A 13 6.66 -4.33 -4.92
N VAL A 14 5.93 -4.40 -3.81
CA VAL A 14 4.87 -3.45 -3.45
C VAL A 14 5.43 -2.44 -2.46
N PHE A 15 5.27 -1.16 -2.77
CA PHE A 15 5.68 -0.04 -1.94
C PHE A 15 4.47 0.60 -1.29
N VAL A 16 4.51 0.77 0.03
CA VAL A 16 3.47 1.44 0.81
C VAL A 16 4.06 2.71 1.41
N PHE A 17 3.70 3.85 0.83
CA PHE A 17 4.04 5.15 1.39
C PHE A 17 2.99 5.53 2.42
N GLY A 18 3.36 5.59 3.70
CA GLY A 18 2.51 6.11 4.76
C GLY A 18 2.76 7.60 4.97
N LEU A 19 1.74 8.44 4.81
CA LEU A 19 1.85 9.90 4.95
C LEU A 19 1.15 10.36 6.23
N ASN A 20 1.87 11.13 7.03
CA ASN A 20 1.38 11.79 8.22
C ASN A 20 1.23 13.29 7.94
N LYS A 21 -0.01 13.73 7.76
CA LYS A 21 -0.31 15.14 7.46
C LYS A 21 -0.01 16.07 8.63
N SER A 22 -0.18 15.61 9.86
CA SER A 22 0.00 16.45 11.05
C SER A 22 1.47 16.79 11.27
N ASP A 23 2.34 15.79 11.13
CA ASP A 23 3.75 15.91 11.44
C ASP A 23 4.61 16.18 10.19
N GLY A 24 3.99 16.36 9.01
CA GLY A 24 4.70 16.65 7.76
C GLY A 24 5.70 15.58 7.34
N ASN A 25 5.47 14.30 7.68
CA ASN A 25 6.41 13.21 7.41
C ASN A 25 5.79 12.02 6.69
N PHE A 26 6.65 11.20 6.10
CA PHE A 26 6.28 9.93 5.50
C PHE A 26 7.28 8.82 5.86
N SER A 27 6.86 7.56 5.78
CA SER A 27 7.77 6.41 5.63
C SER A 27 7.37 5.56 4.45
N VAL A 28 8.31 4.69 4.05
CA VAL A 28 8.12 3.75 2.95
C VAL A 28 8.32 2.35 3.51
N LEU A 29 7.29 1.53 3.41
CA LEU A 29 7.38 0.09 3.65
C LEU A 29 7.51 -0.61 2.29
N ARG A 30 8.44 -1.55 2.19
CA ARG A 30 8.69 -2.36 1.00
C ARG A 30 8.30 -3.80 1.27
N ILE A 31 7.55 -4.37 0.36
CA ILE A 31 7.01 -5.72 0.48
C ILE A 31 7.39 -6.47 -0.80
N PRO A 32 8.43 -7.32 -0.77
CA PRO A 32 8.78 -8.15 -1.91
C PRO A 32 7.61 -9.02 -2.34
N ILE A 33 7.37 -9.11 -3.65
CA ILE A 33 6.36 -9.98 -4.25
C ILE A 33 6.90 -11.41 -4.23
N GLN A 34 6.14 -12.30 -3.59
CA GLN A 34 6.49 -13.71 -3.44
C GLN A 34 6.59 -14.40 -4.80
N GLN A 35 7.72 -15.05 -5.04
CA GLN A 35 7.92 -15.91 -6.22
C GLN A 35 7.49 -17.35 -5.92
N ASN A 36 7.63 -17.78 -4.66
CA ASN A 36 7.20 -19.08 -4.17
C ASN A 36 6.20 -18.89 -3.01
N LEU A 37 5.05 -19.56 -3.09
CA LEU A 37 3.98 -19.46 -2.10
C LEU A 37 4.34 -20.02 -0.72
N GLN A 38 5.42 -20.79 -0.62
CA GLN A 38 5.96 -21.29 0.65
C GLN A 38 6.81 -20.26 1.41
N GLU A 39 7.16 -19.13 0.77
CA GLU A 39 7.93 -18.07 1.41
C GLU A 39 7.08 -17.37 2.49
N HIS A 40 7.72 -16.96 3.59
CA HIS A 40 7.07 -16.11 4.58
C HIS A 40 6.92 -14.68 4.06
N LEU A 41 5.89 -13.97 4.54
CA LEU A 41 5.72 -12.55 4.25
C LEU A 41 6.92 -11.75 4.78
N GLN A 42 7.54 -10.95 3.91
CA GLN A 42 8.65 -10.07 4.27
C GLN A 42 8.20 -8.61 4.25
N LEU A 43 8.55 -7.88 5.31
CA LEU A 43 8.31 -6.46 5.47
C LEU A 43 9.67 -5.78 5.67
N LEU A 44 10.06 -4.94 4.72
CA LEU A 44 11.34 -4.25 4.73
C LEU A 44 11.10 -2.74 4.88
N ASP A 45 12.01 -2.07 5.58
CA ASP A 45 11.93 -0.63 5.88
C ASP A 45 10.67 -0.27 6.72
N GLY A 46 10.19 0.98 6.61
CA GLY A 46 8.93 1.44 7.23
C GLY A 46 9.06 2.18 8.56
N GLU A 47 10.20 2.05 9.26
CA GLU A 47 10.45 2.71 10.55
C GLU A 47 10.92 4.16 10.38
N GLU A 48 11.77 4.41 9.37
CA GLU A 48 12.39 5.72 9.14
C GLU A 48 11.37 6.75 8.64
N ARG A 49 11.44 7.97 9.22
CA ARG A 49 10.57 9.09 8.87
C ARG A 49 11.34 10.15 8.09
N PHE A 50 10.79 10.55 6.96
CA PHE A 50 11.34 11.59 6.10
C PHE A 50 10.36 12.77 6.01
N SER A 51 10.86 13.99 5.78
CA SER A 51 10.00 15.14 5.47
C SER A 51 9.23 14.90 4.16
N THR A 52 7.95 15.25 4.12
CA THR A 52 7.14 15.18 2.89
C THR A 52 7.66 16.05 1.76
N ASP A 53 8.55 17.02 2.02
CA ASP A 53 9.21 17.82 0.99
C ASP A 53 10.06 16.95 0.03
N PHE A 54 10.54 15.80 0.51
CA PHE A 54 11.31 14.85 -0.29
C PHE A 54 10.47 13.74 -0.91
N LEU A 55 9.14 13.74 -0.71
CA LEU A 55 8.27 12.64 -1.13
C LEU A 55 8.32 12.40 -2.64
N ASP A 56 8.13 13.45 -3.44
CA ASP A 56 8.08 13.31 -4.90
C ASP A 56 9.46 12.94 -5.46
N LYS A 57 10.53 13.49 -4.88
CA LYS A 57 11.90 13.10 -5.20
C LYS A 57 12.12 11.60 -4.93
N ARG A 58 11.69 11.11 -3.76
CA ARG A 58 11.84 9.70 -3.38
C ARG A 58 11.04 8.76 -4.28
N ILE A 59 9.83 9.15 -4.66
CA ILE A 59 9.01 8.39 -5.63
C ILE A 59 9.71 8.35 -6.99
N ALA A 60 10.24 9.47 -7.48
CA ALA A 60 10.95 9.51 -8.77
C ALA A 60 12.24 8.67 -8.76
N GLU A 61 13.02 8.73 -7.67
CA GLU A 61 14.20 7.89 -7.47
C GLU A 61 13.86 6.40 -7.53
N LEU A 62 12.84 5.98 -6.78
CA LEU A 62 12.40 4.58 -6.77
C LEU A 62 11.80 4.15 -8.11
N HIS A 63 11.02 5.01 -8.78
CA HIS A 63 10.48 4.73 -10.10
C HIS A 63 11.60 4.44 -11.10
N LYS A 64 12.69 5.22 -11.06
CA LYS A 64 13.86 5.00 -11.92
C LYS A 64 14.64 3.75 -11.51
N SER A 65 14.91 3.54 -10.22
CA SER A 65 15.76 2.43 -9.76
C SER A 65 15.09 1.06 -9.89
N GLU A 66 13.76 1.00 -9.78
CA GLU A 66 12.99 -0.24 -9.84
C GLU A 66 12.52 -0.60 -11.26
N GLY A 67 12.93 0.16 -12.29
CA GLY A 67 12.56 -0.09 -13.67
C GLY A 67 11.10 0.25 -14.00
N GLY A 68 10.51 1.18 -13.26
CA GLY A 68 9.12 1.62 -13.38
C GLY A 68 8.29 1.25 -12.14
N MET A 69 7.54 2.24 -11.65
CA MET A 69 6.55 2.09 -10.58
C MET A 69 5.17 2.51 -11.08
N GLU A 70 4.17 1.67 -10.82
CA GLU A 70 2.77 1.93 -11.11
C GLU A 70 2.00 2.22 -9.82
N LEU A 71 1.13 3.22 -9.82
CA LEU A 71 0.23 3.49 -8.71
C LEU A 71 -0.94 2.50 -8.75
N ILE A 72 -1.06 1.63 -7.74
CA ILE A 72 -2.21 0.73 -7.60
C ILE A 72 -3.42 1.49 -7.08
N CYS A 73 -3.27 2.14 -5.93
CA CYS A 73 -4.37 2.86 -5.29
C CYS A 73 -3.88 3.83 -4.22
N ASN A 74 -4.74 4.80 -3.90
CA ASN A 74 -4.66 5.56 -2.66
C ASN A 74 -5.53 4.89 -1.60
N ALA A 75 -5.03 4.81 -0.38
CA ALA A 75 -5.75 4.26 0.76
C ALA A 75 -5.75 5.23 1.94
N SER A 76 -6.70 5.02 2.83
CA SER A 76 -6.90 5.79 4.06
C SER A 76 -6.58 4.97 5.31
N GLY A 77 -6.43 3.65 5.17
CA GLY A 77 -6.07 2.75 6.25
C GLY A 77 -5.52 1.45 5.69
N ILE A 78 -4.69 0.79 6.49
CA ILE A 78 -4.23 -0.57 6.27
C ILE A 78 -4.91 -1.41 7.35
N ILE A 79 -5.62 -2.46 6.95
CA ILE A 79 -6.22 -3.41 7.90
C ILE A 79 -5.16 -4.42 8.34
N GLY A 80 -4.34 -4.88 7.39
CA GLY A 80 -3.26 -5.82 7.64
C GLY A 80 -3.00 -6.70 6.43
N PHE A 81 -2.60 -7.93 6.71
CA PHE A 81 -2.29 -8.94 5.71
C PHE A 81 -3.14 -10.19 5.94
N ILE A 82 -3.47 -10.90 4.87
CA ILE A 82 -4.13 -12.20 4.94
C ILE A 82 -3.53 -13.15 3.92
N GLN A 83 -3.35 -14.41 4.29
CA GLN A 83 -2.90 -15.47 3.38
C GLN A 83 -4.10 -16.30 2.93
N PHE A 84 -4.26 -16.41 1.61
CA PHE A 84 -5.15 -17.38 0.99
C PHE A 84 -4.32 -18.46 0.29
N LEU A 85 -4.98 -19.38 -0.41
CA LEU A 85 -4.33 -20.48 -1.13
C LEU A 85 -3.28 -20.01 -2.15
N GLN A 86 -3.45 -18.81 -2.70
CA GLN A 86 -2.57 -18.24 -3.72
C GLN A 86 -1.44 -17.36 -3.16
N GLY A 87 -1.36 -17.14 -1.84
CA GLY A 87 -0.33 -16.29 -1.22
C GLY A 87 -0.90 -15.18 -0.36
N TYR A 88 -0.02 -14.25 0.06
CA TYR A 88 -0.41 -13.12 0.90
C TYR A 88 -1.06 -11.99 0.09
N TYR A 89 -1.99 -11.29 0.73
CA TYR A 89 -2.63 -10.09 0.23
C TYR A 89 -2.52 -8.97 1.27
N LEU A 90 -2.24 -7.76 0.81
CA LEU A 90 -2.35 -6.54 1.59
C LEU A 90 -3.81 -6.02 1.54
N ILE A 91 -4.40 -5.78 2.71
CA ILE A 91 -5.79 -5.32 2.84
C ILE A 91 -5.82 -3.83 3.13
N LEU A 92 -6.46 -3.06 2.23
CA LEU A 92 -6.47 -1.61 2.25
C LEU A 92 -7.89 -1.05 2.34
N ILE A 93 -8.07 0.01 3.11
CA ILE A 93 -9.30 0.81 3.11
C ILE A 93 -9.13 1.94 2.10
N THR A 94 -9.76 1.83 0.94
CA THR A 94 -9.67 2.84 -0.13
C THR A 94 -10.76 3.90 -0.03
N LYS A 95 -11.89 3.57 0.61
CA LYS A 95 -12.97 4.53 0.89
C LYS A 95 -13.61 4.26 2.25
N HIS A 96 -13.81 5.32 3.01
CA HIS A 96 -14.59 5.31 4.24
C HIS A 96 -15.46 6.56 4.29
N LYS A 97 -16.52 6.52 5.09
CA LYS A 97 -17.35 7.69 5.40
C LYS A 97 -17.50 7.87 6.89
N LYS A 98 -17.78 9.09 7.33
CA LYS A 98 -18.17 9.36 8.70
C LYS A 98 -19.59 8.83 8.94
N ALA A 99 -19.72 7.88 9.85
CA ALA A 99 -21.00 7.33 10.28
C ALA A 99 -21.60 8.16 11.43
N GLY A 100 -20.73 8.74 12.26
CA GLY A 100 -21.15 9.52 13.40
C GLY A 100 -19.97 9.99 14.25
N LYS A 101 -20.28 10.42 15.47
CA LYS A 101 -19.30 10.87 16.46
C LYS A 101 -19.76 10.42 17.84
N LEU A 102 -18.85 9.88 18.65
CA LEU A 102 -19.06 9.57 20.05
C LEU A 102 -18.12 10.46 20.86
N GLY A 103 -18.65 11.52 21.47
CA GLY A 103 -17.83 12.55 22.12
C GLY A 103 -16.87 13.23 21.13
N HIS A 104 -15.56 13.04 21.32
CA HIS A 104 -14.50 13.56 20.43
C HIS A 104 -14.02 12.53 19.39
N HIS A 105 -14.50 11.29 19.46
CA HIS A 105 -14.09 10.21 18.58
C HIS A 105 -14.98 10.13 17.34
N HIS A 106 -14.34 9.99 16.18
CA HIS A 106 -15.03 9.78 14.92
C HIS A 106 -15.34 8.29 14.73
N VAL A 107 -16.60 7.97 14.41
CA VAL A 107 -16.98 6.61 14.00
C VAL A 107 -17.05 6.59 12.48
N LEU A 108 -16.26 5.71 11.87
CA LEU A 108 -16.13 5.60 10.42
C LEU A 108 -16.72 4.27 9.94
N THR A 109 -17.44 4.30 8.83
CA THR A 109 -17.87 3.10 8.11
C THR A 109 -16.94 2.90 6.93
N LEU A 110 -16.42 1.68 6.78
CA LEU A 110 -15.67 1.27 5.60
C LEU A 110 -16.65 1.11 4.43
N GLU A 111 -16.43 1.88 3.37
CA GLU A 111 -17.27 1.79 2.16
C GLU A 111 -16.62 0.92 1.10
N LYS A 112 -15.29 0.95 1.00
CA LYS A 112 -14.54 0.16 0.03
C LYS A 112 -13.23 -0.31 0.64
N ALA A 113 -12.98 -1.60 0.50
CA ALA A 113 -11.70 -2.22 0.73
C ALA A 113 -11.11 -2.76 -0.58
N GLN A 114 -9.80 -2.89 -0.64
CA GLN A 114 -9.09 -3.48 -1.77
C GLN A 114 -8.06 -4.48 -1.25
N LEU A 115 -7.96 -5.62 -1.93
CA LEU A 115 -6.92 -6.60 -1.74
C LEU A 115 -5.85 -6.39 -2.81
N VAL A 116 -4.61 -6.24 -2.40
CA VAL A 116 -3.45 -6.18 -3.30
C VAL A 116 -2.69 -7.49 -3.16
N PRO A 117 -2.59 -8.31 -4.22
CA PRO A 117 -1.82 -9.55 -4.17
C PRO A 117 -0.33 -9.25 -3.98
N LEU A 118 0.33 -10.05 -3.14
CA LEU A 118 1.76 -9.93 -2.83
C LEU A 118 2.54 -11.15 -3.38
N PHE A 119 2.07 -11.73 -4.47
CA PHE A 119 2.66 -12.88 -5.16
C PHE A 119 2.57 -12.68 -6.67
N VAL A 120 3.37 -13.42 -7.44
CA VAL A 120 3.31 -13.37 -8.90
C VAL A 120 2.01 -14.01 -9.38
N GLU A 121 1.13 -13.20 -9.97
CA GLU A 121 -0.07 -13.71 -10.62
C GLU A 121 0.30 -14.54 -11.85
N SER A 122 -0.09 -15.81 -11.84
CA SER A 122 0.07 -16.71 -12.99
C SER A 122 -0.91 -16.28 -14.09
N GLY A 123 -0.49 -15.34 -14.95
CA GLY A 123 -1.21 -14.96 -16.17
C GLY A 123 -2.09 -13.73 -16.04
N ARG A 124 -1.50 -12.54 -16.23
CA ARG A 124 -2.22 -11.43 -16.87
C ARG A 124 -2.40 -11.78 -18.35
N GLY A 125 -3.39 -12.64 -18.65
CA GLY A 125 -4.02 -12.57 -19.96
C GLY A 125 -4.62 -11.17 -20.08
N SER A 126 -4.20 -10.44 -21.12
CA SER A 126 -4.68 -9.09 -21.46
C SER A 126 -6.19 -8.95 -21.21
N ARG A 127 -6.57 -8.25 -20.15
CA ARG A 127 -7.87 -7.57 -20.11
C ARG A 127 -7.65 -6.15 -20.57
N ASP A 128 -7.38 -6.05 -21.87
CA ASP A 128 -7.78 -4.90 -22.65
C ASP A 128 -9.20 -5.17 -23.17
N GLU A 129 -9.99 -4.10 -23.26
CA GLU A 129 -11.32 -3.98 -23.88
C GLU A 129 -12.53 -4.65 -23.19
N ARG A 130 -13.35 -3.82 -22.52
CA ARG A 130 -14.69 -3.41 -23.01
C ARG A 130 -15.27 -2.27 -22.18
#